data_AF-A0A534RJN2-F1
#
_entry.id   AF-A0A534RJN2-F1
#
_cell.length_a   1.000
_cell.length_b   1.000
_cell.length_c   1.000
_cell.angle_alpha   90.00
_cell.angle_beta   90.00
_cell.angle_gamma   90.00
#
_symmetry.space_group_name_H-M   'P 1'
#
loop_
_entity.id
_entity.type
_entity.pdbx_description
1 polymer ?
#
loop_
_entity_poly.entity_id
_entity_poly.type
_entity_poly.pdbx_seq_one_letter_code
_entity_poly.pdbx_strand_id
1 'polypeptide(L)'
;MRMKYPWRTKRFYPVHWPAQAVSVEQGRVVLPMGRGRPSLVLPLALPELEGACTLVWNYGFELHVCLEVPQADPAPGSVQAIVDLGEIHLAAATTSTGVALIVTGCGIRSLKRQRNRQLRQLAKKQSRCQKHSRRWKKLQRAR
;
A
#
# COMPACT_ATOMS: atom_id res chain seq x y z
N MET A 1 -13.46 -27.03 -3.85
CA MET A 1 -13.22 -25.73 -4.52
C MET A 1 -12.07 -25.92 -5.52
N ARG A 2 -12.33 -25.91 -6.84
CA ARG A 2 -11.25 -26.08 -7.86
C ARG A 2 -10.45 -24.78 -7.97
N MET A 3 -9.17 -24.84 -7.63
CA MET A 3 -8.24 -23.72 -7.85
C MET A 3 -8.11 -23.51 -9.37
N LYS A 4 -8.46 -22.31 -9.86
CA LYS A 4 -8.29 -21.96 -11.27
C LYS A 4 -6.95 -21.26 -11.44
N TYR A 5 -6.15 -21.73 -12.38
CA TYR A 5 -4.96 -21.00 -12.81
C TYR A 5 -5.32 -19.59 -13.28
N PRO A 6 -4.39 -18.62 -13.18
CA PRO A 6 -4.57 -17.30 -13.76
C PRO A 6 -4.88 -17.42 -15.26
N TRP A 7 -6.14 -17.17 -15.64
CA TRP A 7 -6.63 -17.37 -17.01
C TRP A 7 -6.76 -16.06 -17.81
N ARG A 8 -6.45 -14.92 -17.18
CA ARG A 8 -6.46 -13.60 -17.82
C ARG A 8 -5.04 -13.09 -17.96
N THR A 9 -4.67 -12.72 -19.18
CA THR A 9 -3.41 -12.03 -19.44
C THR A 9 -3.40 -10.67 -18.73
N LYS A 10 -2.34 -10.38 -17.99
CA LYS A 10 -2.17 -9.08 -17.34
C LYS A 10 -1.75 -8.07 -18.41
N ARG A 11 -2.46 -6.95 -18.51
CA ARG A 11 -2.14 -5.90 -19.50
C ARG A 11 -0.87 -5.11 -19.12
N PHE A 12 -0.68 -4.86 -17.84
CA PHE A 12 0.44 -4.08 -17.31
C PHE A 12 1.21 -4.91 -16.31
N TYR A 13 2.53 -4.97 -16.48
CA TYR A 13 3.43 -5.63 -15.55
C TYR A 13 4.26 -4.57 -14.82
N PRO A 14 4.48 -4.72 -13.51
CA PRO A 14 5.46 -3.92 -12.81
C PRO A 14 6.84 -4.09 -13.46
N VAL A 15 7.56 -2.99 -13.61
CA VAL A 15 8.97 -2.99 -14.00
C VAL A 15 9.75 -2.53 -12.79
N HIS A 16 10.78 -3.30 -12.43
CA HIS A 16 11.56 -3.10 -11.22
C HIS A 16 13.02 -2.80 -11.57
N TRP A 17 13.58 -1.80 -10.90
CA TRP A 17 14.98 -1.44 -10.96
C TRP A 17 15.59 -1.55 -9.56
N PRO A 18 16.62 -2.38 -9.36
CA PRO A 18 17.36 -2.38 -8.10
C PRO A 18 18.05 -1.03 -7.90
N ALA A 19 18.37 -0.68 -6.66
CA ALA A 19 18.99 0.59 -6.29
C ALA A 19 20.19 0.95 -7.19
N GLN A 20 21.10 -0.01 -7.41
CA GLN A 20 22.29 0.16 -8.25
C GLN A 20 22.03 0.55 -9.72
N ALA A 21 20.81 0.34 -10.21
CA ALA A 21 20.42 0.66 -11.58
C ALA A 21 19.66 1.99 -11.69
N VAL A 22 19.24 2.58 -10.57
CA VAL A 22 18.55 3.87 -10.54
C VAL A 22 19.61 4.96 -10.46
N SER A 23 19.55 5.93 -11.36
CA SER A 23 20.41 7.12 -11.30
C SER A 23 19.58 8.40 -11.33
N VAL A 24 20.14 9.47 -10.78
CA VAL A 24 19.59 10.82 -10.86
C VAL A 24 20.57 11.69 -11.63
N GLU A 25 20.14 12.18 -12.79
CA GLU A 25 20.94 13.02 -13.68
C GLU A 25 20.20 14.35 -13.88
N GLN A 26 20.86 15.47 -13.58
CA GLN A 26 20.28 16.82 -13.72
C GLN A 26 18.89 16.96 -13.03
N GLY A 27 18.71 16.32 -11.88
CA GLY A 27 17.45 16.34 -11.13
C GLY A 27 16.33 15.50 -11.76
N ARG A 28 16.66 14.58 -12.66
CA ARG A 28 15.72 13.65 -13.32
C ARG A 28 16.09 12.22 -12.96
N VAL A 29 15.08 11.38 -12.78
CA VAL A 29 15.26 9.95 -12.51
C VAL A 29 15.49 9.24 -13.83
N VAL A 30 16.59 8.50 -13.94
CA VAL A 30 16.98 7.73 -15.12
C VAL A 30 16.90 6.25 -14.78
N LEU A 31 16.08 5.52 -15.55
CA LEU A 31 15.77 4.11 -15.33
C LEU A 31 16.15 3.28 -16.58
N PRO A 32 17.22 2.47 -16.54
CA PRO A 32 17.75 1.78 -17.71
C PRO A 32 16.82 0.66 -18.19
N MET A 33 16.63 0.53 -19.51
CA MET A 33 15.70 -0.43 -20.12
C MET A 33 16.38 -1.68 -20.70
N GLY A 34 17.65 -1.90 -20.38
CA GLY A 34 18.51 -2.94 -20.95
C GLY A 34 19.28 -2.48 -22.20
N ARG A 35 20.19 -3.34 -22.67
CA ARG A 35 21.10 -3.02 -23.78
C ARG A 35 20.34 -2.62 -25.05
N GLY A 36 20.79 -1.53 -25.68
CA GLY A 36 20.23 -1.05 -26.95
C GLY A 36 18.87 -0.37 -26.84
N ARG A 37 18.39 -0.09 -25.62
CA ARG A 37 17.12 0.62 -25.39
C ARG A 37 17.38 1.93 -24.64
N PRO A 38 16.71 3.03 -25.03
CA PRO A 38 16.83 4.28 -24.29
C PRO A 38 16.28 4.09 -22.86
N SER A 39 16.95 4.71 -21.89
CA SER A 39 16.46 4.77 -20.51
C SER A 39 15.15 5.54 -20.43
N LEU A 40 14.30 5.17 -19.48
CA LEU A 40 13.13 5.95 -19.12
C LEU A 40 13.58 7.11 -18.22
N VAL A 41 13.41 8.34 -18.70
CA VAL A 41 13.78 9.55 -17.97
C VAL A 41 12.53 10.24 -17.46
N LEU A 42 12.38 10.32 -16.14
CA LEU A 42 11.23 10.92 -15.48
C LEU A 42 11.61 12.29 -14.89
N PRO A 43 10.85 13.36 -15.19
CA PRO A 43 11.10 14.71 -14.65
C PRO A 43 10.56 14.81 -13.22
N LEU A 44 11.09 13.96 -12.33
CA LEU A 44 10.72 13.88 -10.93
C LEU A 44 11.94 14.21 -10.08
N ALA A 45 11.81 15.20 -9.22
CA ALA A 45 12.76 15.40 -8.14
C ALA A 45 12.43 14.38 -7.05
N LEU A 46 13.30 13.40 -6.87
CA LEU A 46 13.21 12.48 -5.74
C LEU A 46 14.13 12.95 -4.61
N PRO A 47 13.78 12.67 -3.34
CA PRO A 47 14.73 12.77 -2.24
C PRO A 47 15.97 11.91 -2.54
N GLU A 48 17.10 12.16 -1.86
CA GLU A 48 18.35 11.40 -2.03
C GLU A 48 18.06 9.91 -2.20
N LEU A 49 18.32 9.44 -3.42
CA LEU A 49 17.65 8.27 -3.98
C LEU A 49 18.62 7.09 -3.86
N GLU A 50 18.62 6.44 -2.71
CA GLU A 50 19.50 5.30 -2.46
C GLU A 50 18.81 3.94 -2.70
N GLY A 51 17.50 3.94 -3.00
CA GLY A 51 16.72 2.70 -3.04
C GLY A 51 16.14 2.32 -4.39
N ALA A 52 15.64 1.08 -4.43
CA ALA A 52 15.04 0.48 -5.61
C ALA A 52 13.75 1.20 -6.05
N CYS A 53 13.47 1.17 -7.35
CA CYS A 53 12.30 1.78 -7.95
C CYS A 53 11.42 0.73 -8.64
N THR A 54 10.11 0.89 -8.56
CA THR A 54 9.15 0.04 -9.28
C THR A 54 8.09 0.89 -9.97
N LEU A 55 7.99 0.78 -11.29
CA LEU A 55 6.91 1.40 -12.05
C LEU A 55 5.70 0.46 -12.04
N VAL A 56 4.57 0.92 -11.52
CA VAL A 56 3.34 0.14 -11.42
C VAL A 56 2.15 0.85 -12.08
N TRP A 57 1.14 0.06 -12.41
CA TRP A 57 -0.16 0.58 -12.84
C TRP A 57 -1.19 0.45 -11.72
N ASN A 58 -1.63 1.59 -11.19
CA ASN A 58 -2.68 1.71 -10.17
C ASN A 58 -3.68 2.79 -10.58
N TYR A 59 -4.54 2.48 -11.56
CA TYR A 59 -5.44 3.45 -12.20
C TYR A 59 -4.73 4.68 -12.81
N GLY A 60 -3.44 4.53 -13.06
CA GLY A 60 -2.47 5.52 -13.52
C GLY A 60 -1.08 4.94 -13.34
N PHE A 61 -0.06 5.54 -13.95
CA PHE A 61 1.33 5.15 -13.69
C PHE A 61 1.79 5.76 -12.37
N GLU A 62 2.33 4.92 -11.49
CA GLU A 62 2.96 5.34 -10.24
C GLU A 62 4.40 4.81 -10.21
N LEU A 63 5.33 5.65 -9.75
CA LEU A 63 6.68 5.24 -9.42
C LEU A 63 6.75 5.00 -7.90
N HIS A 64 6.90 3.74 -7.50
CA HIS A 64 7.13 3.37 -6.11
C HIS A 64 8.63 3.39 -5.85
N VAL A 65 9.06 4.15 -4.85
CA VAL A 65 10.47 4.34 -4.49
C VAL A 65 10.68 3.76 -3.09
N CYS A 66 11.63 2.84 -2.97
CA CYS A 66 12.11 2.40 -1.66
C CYS A 66 13.12 3.42 -1.16
N LEU A 67 13.02 3.80 0.11
CA LEU A 67 13.95 4.69 0.77
C LEU A 67 14.44 3.98 2.03
N GLU A 68 15.75 4.06 2.29
CA GLU A 68 16.24 3.71 3.61
C GLU A 68 15.86 4.84 4.57
N VAL A 69 15.25 4.44 5.68
CA VAL A 69 14.88 5.36 6.76
C VAL A 69 15.71 4.93 7.96
N PRO A 70 16.36 5.87 8.68
CA PRO A 70 17.09 5.56 9.89
C PRO A 70 16.22 4.73 10.83
N GLN A 71 16.78 3.64 11.35
CA GLN A 71 16.10 2.87 12.37
C GLN A 71 15.87 3.76 13.59
N ALA A 72 14.69 3.65 14.21
CA ALA A 72 14.41 4.37 15.43
C ALA A 72 15.44 3.98 16.51
N ASP A 73 15.89 4.97 17.28
CA ASP A 73 16.76 4.74 18.43
C ASP A 73 16.12 3.75 19.40
N PRO A 74 16.91 2.92 20.09
CA PRO A 74 16.41 2.06 21.16
C PRO A 74 15.63 2.88 22.18
N ALA A 75 14.53 2.31 22.69
CA ALA A 75 13.78 2.94 23.77
C ALA A 75 14.71 3.18 24.98
N PRO A 76 14.73 4.38 25.58
CA PRO A 76 15.60 4.67 26.69
C PRO A 76 15.20 3.88 27.95
N GLY A 77 16.20 3.45 28.72
CA GLY A 77 16.02 2.77 30.00
C GLY A 77 15.92 1.24 29.90
N SER A 78 15.57 0.61 31.03
CA SER A 78 15.48 -0.86 31.18
C SER A 78 14.05 -1.37 31.40
N VAL A 79 13.05 -0.49 31.30
CA VAL A 79 11.65 -0.84 31.50
C VAL A 79 11.17 -1.65 30.31
N GLN A 80 10.62 -2.83 30.58
CA GLN A 80 10.04 -3.68 29.54
C GLN A 80 8.54 -3.44 29.48
N ALA A 81 8.01 -3.36 28.27
CA ALA A 81 6.57 -3.33 28.03
C ALA A 81 6.13 -4.64 27.38
N ILE A 82 5.06 -5.24 27.90
CA ILE A 82 4.34 -6.34 27.27
C ILE A 82 3.05 -5.80 26.66
N VAL A 83 2.68 -6.31 25.49
CA VAL A 83 1.50 -5.85 24.75
C VAL A 83 0.64 -7.04 24.35
N ASP A 84 -0.61 -7.02 24.76
CA ASP A 84 -1.64 -7.94 24.29
C ASP A 84 -2.51 -7.26 23.22
N LEU A 85 -2.69 -7.91 22.07
CA LEU A 85 -3.51 -7.40 20.98
C LEU A 85 -4.89 -8.04 21.03
N GLY A 86 -5.94 -7.23 21.09
CA GLY A 86 -7.31 -7.70 21.25
C GLY A 86 -8.27 -7.28 20.14
N GLU A 87 -9.48 -7.86 20.18
CA GLU A 87 -10.57 -7.50 19.26
C GLU A 87 -11.32 -6.23 19.71
N ILE A 88 -11.55 -6.08 21.03
CA ILE A 88 -12.25 -4.93 21.62
C ILE A 88 -11.29 -3.77 21.88
N HIS A 89 -10.15 -4.04 22.50
CA HIS A 89 -9.05 -3.10 22.68
C HIS A 89 -7.94 -3.46 21.70
N LEU A 90 -7.41 -2.48 20.96
CA LEU A 90 -6.41 -2.76 19.93
C LEU A 90 -5.11 -3.26 20.56
N ALA A 91 -4.73 -2.65 21.67
CA ALA A 91 -3.58 -3.03 22.45
C ALA A 91 -3.84 -2.72 23.94
N ALA A 92 -3.53 -3.68 24.80
CA ALA A 92 -3.36 -3.45 26.22
C ALA A 92 -1.88 -3.64 26.54
N ALA A 93 -1.24 -2.60 27.04
CA ALA A 93 0.17 -2.61 27.37
C ALA A 93 0.37 -2.45 28.88
N THR A 94 1.28 -3.23 29.44
CA THR A 94 1.75 -3.06 30.81
C THR A 94 3.26 -3.04 30.83
N THR A 95 3.82 -2.33 31.80
CA THR A 95 5.27 -2.20 31.98
C THR A 95 5.74 -3.00 33.20
N SER A 96 7.02 -3.34 33.25
CA SER A 96 7.65 -3.99 34.40
C SER A 96 7.56 -3.18 35.69
N THR A 97 7.25 -1.88 35.61
CA THR A 97 7.04 -0.98 36.76
C THR A 97 5.58 -0.84 37.17
N GLY A 98 4.66 -1.55 36.49
CA GLY A 98 3.23 -1.56 36.81
C GLY A 98 2.39 -0.45 36.16
N VAL A 99 2.97 0.38 35.29
CA VAL A 99 2.20 1.35 34.48
C VAL A 99 1.45 0.60 33.37
N ALA A 100 0.18 0.93 33.17
CA ALA A 100 -0.68 0.32 32.17
C ALA A 100 -1.27 1.35 31.19
N LEU A 101 -1.45 0.95 29.94
CA LEU A 101 -2.06 1.73 28.87
C LEU A 101 -3.04 0.85 28.09
N ILE A 102 -4.25 1.35 27.86
CA ILE A 102 -5.25 0.69 27.01
C ILE A 102 -5.49 1.56 25.78
N VAL A 103 -5.15 1.03 24.61
CA VAL A 103 -5.43 1.66 23.31
C VAL A 103 -6.78 1.17 22.79
N THR A 104 -7.77 2.07 22.80
CA THR A 104 -9.12 1.73 22.32
C THR A 104 -9.23 1.83 20.80
N GLY A 105 -9.94 0.89 20.18
CA GLY A 105 -10.14 0.83 18.73
C GLY A 105 -11.34 1.59 18.17
N CYS A 106 -12.00 2.44 18.96
CA CYS A 106 -13.27 3.07 18.60
C CYS A 106 -13.21 3.84 17.27
N GLY A 107 -12.14 4.62 17.04
CA GLY A 107 -11.95 5.38 15.80
C GLY A 107 -11.85 4.46 14.57
N ILE A 108 -10.96 3.46 14.61
CA ILE A 108 -10.79 2.50 13.51
C ILE A 108 -12.07 1.70 13.26
N ARG A 109 -12.81 1.30 14.32
CA ARG A 109 -14.12 0.64 14.17
C ARG A 109 -15.13 1.55 13.48
N SER A 110 -15.17 2.84 13.83
CA SER A 110 -16.06 3.81 13.19
C SER A 110 -15.74 3.96 11.69
N LEU A 111 -14.45 4.06 11.34
CA LEU A 111 -13.98 4.13 9.95
C LEU A 111 -14.32 2.85 9.17
N LYS A 112 -14.05 1.67 9.74
CA LYS A 112 -14.43 0.36 9.14
C LYS A 112 -15.93 0.27 8.92
N ARG A 113 -16.74 0.71 9.89
CA ARG A 113 -18.20 0.76 9.78
C ARG A 113 -18.66 1.70 8.67
N GLN A 114 -18.07 2.89 8.56
CA GLN A 114 -18.38 3.85 7.49
C GLN A 114 -18.07 3.25 6.11
N ARG A 115 -16.87 2.68 5.92
CA ARG A 115 -16.49 1.98 4.70
C ARG A 115 -17.48 0.87 4.35
N ASN A 116 -17.85 0.04 5.33
CA ASN A 116 -18.82 -1.05 5.12
C ASN A 116 -20.21 -0.54 4.74
N ARG A 117 -20.66 0.58 5.31
CA ARG A 117 -21.93 1.22 4.91
C ARG A 117 -21.88 1.69 3.45
N GLN A 118 -20.80 2.34 3.04
CA GLN A 118 -20.63 2.79 1.65
C GLN A 118 -20.59 1.59 0.68
N LEU A 119 -19.80 0.57 0.98
CA LEU A 119 -19.72 -0.66 0.19
C LEU A 119 -21.08 -1.36 0.08
N ARG A 120 -21.85 -1.42 1.17
CA ARG A 120 -23.22 -1.97 1.18
C ARG A 120 -24.15 -1.19 0.25
N GLN A 121 -24.08 0.14 0.25
CA GLN A 121 -24.90 0.95 -0.65
C GLN A 121 -24.58 0.68 -2.12
N LEU A 122 -23.30 0.56 -2.47
CA LEU A 122 -22.86 0.19 -3.82
C LEU A 122 -23.33 -1.21 -4.21
N ALA A 123 -23.15 -2.19 -3.32
CA ALA A 123 -23.60 -3.56 -3.53
C ALA A 123 -25.12 -3.65 -3.75
N LYS A 124 -25.92 -2.90 -2.97
CA LYS A 124 -27.39 -2.84 -3.13
C LYS A 124 -27.80 -2.23 -4.48
N LYS A 125 -27.09 -1.20 -4.97
CA LYS A 125 -27.33 -0.63 -6.30
C LYS A 125 -26.94 -1.63 -7.40
N GLN A 126 -25.85 -2.36 -7.19
CA GLN A 126 -25.30 -3.30 -8.16
C GLN A 126 -26.16 -4.56 -8.30
N SER A 127 -26.76 -5.06 -7.22
CA SER A 127 -27.64 -6.25 -7.25
C SER A 127 -28.90 -6.05 -8.10
N ARG A 128 -29.35 -4.81 -8.27
CA ARG A 128 -30.48 -4.44 -9.14
C ARG A 128 -30.10 -4.26 -10.61
N CYS A 129 -28.82 -4.42 -10.96
CA CYS A 129 -28.34 -4.28 -12.32
C CYS A 129 -28.12 -5.65 -12.97
N GLN A 130 -28.39 -5.76 -14.28
CA GLN A 130 -27.93 -6.91 -15.05
C GLN A 130 -26.39 -6.99 -14.97
N LYS A 131 -25.88 -8.18 -14.64
CA LYS A 131 -24.44 -8.43 -14.53
C LYS A 131 -23.73 -8.03 -15.82
N HIS A 132 -22.59 -7.34 -15.70
CA HIS A 132 -21.80 -6.81 -16.83
C HIS A 132 -22.43 -5.68 -17.66
N SER A 133 -23.65 -5.21 -17.34
CA SER A 133 -24.19 -3.97 -17.94
C SER A 133 -23.30 -2.75 -17.67
N ARG A 134 -23.46 -1.68 -18.47
CA ARG A 134 -22.70 -0.43 -18.30
C ARG A 134 -22.82 0.13 -16.87
N ARG A 135 -24.03 0.14 -16.31
CA ARG A 135 -24.31 0.58 -14.94
C ARG A 135 -23.67 -0.35 -13.90
N TRP A 136 -23.77 -1.67 -14.08
CA TRP A 136 -23.12 -2.65 -13.19
C TRP A 136 -21.59 -2.46 -13.16
N LYS A 137 -20.96 -2.28 -14.32
CA LYS A 137 -19.51 -2.01 -14.44
C LYS A 137 -19.11 -0.66 -13.86
N LYS A 138 -19.99 0.36 -13.91
CA LYS A 138 -19.75 1.66 -13.26
C LYS A 138 -19.73 1.51 -11.73
N LEU A 139 -20.71 0.81 -11.16
CA LEU A 139 -20.77 0.56 -9.72
C LEU A 139 -19.62 -0.33 -9.22
N GLN A 140 -19.21 -1.32 -10.00
CA GLN A 140 -18.06 -2.18 -9.68
C GLN A 140 -16.75 -1.39 -9.58
N ARG A 141 -16.56 -0.37 -10.44
CA ARG A 141 -15.36 0.49 -10.45
C ARG A 141 -15.35 1.52 -9.32
N ALA A 142 -16.52 1.83 -8.77
CA ALA A 142 -16.66 2.77 -7.64
C ALA A 142 -16.50 2.09 -6.27
N ARG A 143 -16.36 0.77 -6.24
CA ARG A 143 -16.19 -0.06 -5.04
C ARG A 143 -14.72 -0.15 -4.66
#